data_AF-A0A0J7IWA6-F1
#
_entry.id   AF-A0A0J7IWA6-F1
#
_cell.length_a   1.000
_cell.length_b   1.000
_cell.length_c   1.000
_cell.angle_alpha   90.00
_cell.angle_beta   90.00
_cell.angle_gamma   90.00
#
_symmetry.space_group_name_H-M   'P 1'
#
loop_
_entity.id
_entity.type
_entity.pdbx_description
1 polymer ?
#
loop_
_entity_poly.entity_id
_entity_poly.type
_entity_poly.pdbx_seq_one_letter_code
_entity_poly.pdbx_strand_id
1 'polypeptide(L)'
;MPIYWAFLTYMLLKPGVENLEYPFMFNGVDKILHLCIFALLGCLFMATFPKIRFHWFIPIMFGYGLLTEILQDQMGLGRSFEVLDLVADTIGVTIGYFLFKRLMKINF
;
A
#
# COMPACT_ATOMS: atom_id res chain seq x y z
N MET A 1 2.27 -6.44 -16.92
CA MET A 1 2.13 -7.79 -16.34
C MET A 1 1.72 -7.66 -14.87
N PRO A 2 0.68 -8.36 -14.40
CA PRO A 2 0.10 -8.18 -13.06
C PRO A 2 0.97 -8.72 -11.89
N ILE A 3 2.20 -9.16 -12.15
CA ILE A 3 3.09 -9.81 -11.17
C ILE A 3 3.48 -8.87 -10.02
N TYR A 4 3.58 -7.56 -10.28
CA TYR A 4 3.96 -6.58 -9.26
C TYR A 4 2.96 -6.50 -8.11
N TRP A 5 1.66 -6.69 -8.36
CA TRP A 5 0.65 -6.71 -7.31
C TRP A 5 0.95 -7.85 -6.32
N ALA A 6 1.14 -9.07 -6.81
CA ALA A 6 1.41 -10.24 -5.98
C ALA A 6 2.72 -10.09 -5.17
N PHE A 7 3.75 -9.49 -5.76
CA PHE A 7 5.00 -9.19 -5.05
C PHE A 7 4.78 -8.17 -3.92
N LEU A 8 4.02 -7.09 -4.18
CA LEU A 8 3.72 -6.07 -3.16
C LEU A 8 2.80 -6.62 -2.07
N THR A 9 1.81 -7.46 -2.42
CA THR A 9 0.98 -8.19 -1.45
C THR A 9 1.84 -9.07 -0.55
N TYR A 10 2.78 -9.83 -1.13
CA TYR A 10 3.70 -10.66 -0.36
C TYR A 10 4.56 -9.82 0.59
N MET A 11 5.04 -8.66 0.14
CA MET A 11 5.81 -7.75 1.01
C MET A 11 4.99 -7.22 2.18
N LEU A 12 3.69 -6.96 1.99
CA LEU A 12 2.78 -6.52 3.05
C LEU A 12 2.46 -7.64 4.05
N LEU A 13 2.21 -8.85 3.56
CA LEU A 13 1.88 -10.01 4.40
C LEU A 13 3.08 -10.62 5.13
N LYS A 14 4.31 -10.20 4.77
CA LYS A 14 5.52 -10.67 5.44
C LYS A 14 5.48 -10.24 6.92
N PRO A 15 5.88 -11.11 7.87
CA PRO A 15 5.92 -10.75 9.28
C PRO A 15 6.73 -9.47 9.52
N GLY A 16 6.21 -8.65 10.44
CA GLY A 16 6.75 -7.33 10.72
C GLY A 16 8.22 -7.41 11.13
N VAL A 17 9.05 -6.69 10.37
CA VAL A 17 10.50 -6.71 10.53
C VAL A 17 10.90 -5.99 11.81
N GLU A 18 10.02 -5.22 12.47
CA GLU A 18 10.33 -4.39 13.65
C GLU A 18 11.07 -5.11 14.79
N ASN A 19 11.05 -6.44 14.84
CA ASN A 19 11.79 -7.27 15.80
C ASN A 19 13.20 -7.73 15.34
N LEU A 20 13.68 -7.33 14.15
CA LEU A 20 15.03 -7.64 13.68
C LEU A 20 15.99 -6.52 14.11
N GLU A 21 17.17 -6.84 14.62
CA GLU A 21 18.13 -5.84 15.11
C GLU A 21 18.88 -5.14 13.96
N TYR A 22 18.15 -4.39 13.11
CA TYR A 22 18.77 -3.55 12.10
C TYR A 22 18.97 -2.12 12.63
N PRO A 23 20.15 -1.50 12.43
CA PRO A 23 20.48 -0.18 12.99
C PRO A 23 19.64 0.98 12.42
N PHE A 24 18.83 0.73 11.38
CA PHE A 24 17.91 1.70 10.78
C PHE A 24 16.44 1.45 11.13
N MET A 25 16.13 0.40 11.91
CA MET A 25 14.75 0.17 12.34
C MET A 25 14.44 0.93 13.61
N PHE A 26 13.34 1.67 13.55
CA PHE A 26 12.77 2.42 14.65
C PHE A 26 11.26 2.13 14.70
N ASN A 27 10.66 2.42 15.86
CA ASN A 27 9.25 2.21 16.08
C ASN A 27 8.42 3.03 15.06
N GLY A 28 7.61 2.38 14.23
CA GLY A 28 6.83 3.02 13.18
C GLY A 28 7.48 3.05 11.79
N VAL A 29 8.63 2.40 11.58
CA VAL A 29 9.17 2.11 10.24
C VAL A 29 8.14 1.40 9.37
N ASP A 30 7.33 0.54 9.98
CA ASP A 30 6.32 -0.21 9.27
C ASP A 30 5.28 0.68 8.58
N LYS A 31 4.82 1.73 9.25
CA LYS A 31 3.87 2.71 8.71
C LYS A 31 4.44 3.41 7.47
N ILE A 32 5.74 3.71 7.48
CA ILE A 32 6.43 4.30 6.33
C ILE A 32 6.53 3.28 5.19
N LEU A 33 6.78 2.01 5.51
CA LEU A 33 6.83 0.93 4.53
C LEU A 33 5.47 0.75 3.86
N HIS A 34 4.39 0.68 4.64
CA HIS A 34 3.00 0.65 4.19
C HIS A 34 2.71 1.81 3.24
N LEU A 35 2.98 3.05 3.67
CA LEU A 35 2.82 4.24 2.83
C LEU A 35 3.58 4.15 1.50
N CYS A 36 4.85 3.72 1.54
CA CYS A 36 5.70 3.60 0.34
C CYS A 36 5.19 2.51 -0.62
N ILE A 37 4.84 1.33 -0.09
CA ILE A 37 4.33 0.19 -0.88
C ILE A 37 3.01 0.58 -1.54
N PHE A 38 2.08 1.18 -0.78
CA PHE A 38 0.78 1.57 -1.32
C PHE A 38 0.88 2.76 -2.29
N ALA A 39 1.84 3.66 -2.12
CA ALA A 39 2.14 4.69 -3.13
C ALA A 39 2.64 4.08 -4.45
N LEU A 40 3.56 3.12 -4.38
CA LEU A 40 4.01 2.39 -5.57
C LEU A 40 2.86 1.60 -6.20
N LEU A 41 2.05 0.93 -5.38
CA LEU A 41 0.89 0.17 -5.84
C LEU A 41 -0.13 1.07 -6.55
N GLY A 42 -0.44 2.24 -5.98
CA GLY A 42 -1.31 3.23 -6.62
C GLY A 42 -0.77 3.73 -7.96
N CYS A 43 0.53 4.01 -8.04
CA CYS A 43 1.21 4.36 -9.30
C CYS A 43 1.09 3.25 -10.35
N LEU A 44 1.39 2.00 -9.99
CA LEU A 44 1.35 0.85 -10.89
C LEU A 44 -0.08 0.51 -11.34
N PHE A 45 -1.05 0.66 -10.44
CA PHE A 45 -2.46 0.49 -10.76
C PHE A 45 -2.88 1.53 -11.80
N MET A 46 -2.51 2.80 -11.61
CA MET A 46 -2.77 3.86 -12.59
C MET A 46 -2.03 3.64 -13.92
N ALA A 47 -0.81 3.11 -13.90
CA ALA A 47 -0.09 2.73 -15.11
C ALA A 47 -0.83 1.63 -15.91
N THR A 48 -1.52 0.72 -15.20
CA THR A 48 -2.29 -0.37 -15.81
C THR A 48 -3.67 0.12 -16.29
N PHE A 49 -4.32 0.97 -15.51
CA PHE A 49 -5.67 1.48 -15.78
C PHE A 49 -5.68 3.02 -15.80
N PRO A 50 -5.00 3.67 -16.76
CA PRO A 50 -4.79 5.12 -16.73
C PRO A 50 -6.07 5.94 -16.81
N LYS A 51 -7.16 5.36 -17.34
CA LYS A 51 -8.46 6.02 -17.52
C LYS A 51 -9.39 5.89 -16.30
N ILE A 52 -8.97 5.22 -15.22
CA ILE A 52 -9.83 5.04 -14.04
C ILE A 52 -10.06 6.39 -13.34
N ARG A 53 -11.33 6.64 -12.96
CA ARG A 53 -11.69 7.84 -12.20
C ARG A 53 -11.36 7.64 -10.71
N PHE A 54 -10.99 8.72 -10.03
CA PHE A 54 -10.62 8.70 -8.61
C PHE A 54 -11.69 8.05 -7.72
N HIS A 55 -12.98 8.31 -7.98
CA HIS A 55 -14.10 7.74 -7.23
C HIS A 55 -14.24 6.21 -7.36
N TRP A 56 -13.69 5.60 -8.41
CA TRP A 56 -13.62 4.14 -8.55
C TRP A 56 -12.30 3.58 -8.01
N PHE A 57 -11.22 4.33 -8.18
CA PHE A 57 -9.88 3.97 -7.69
C PHE A 57 -9.84 3.85 -6.17
N ILE A 58 -10.33 4.85 -5.44
CA ILE A 58 -10.22 4.88 -3.97
C ILE A 58 -10.92 3.71 -3.29
N PRO A 59 -12.19 3.38 -3.58
CA PRO A 59 -12.84 2.24 -2.92
C PRO A 59 -12.16 0.90 -3.20
N ILE A 60 -11.62 0.69 -4.40
CA ILE A 60 -10.88 -0.53 -4.75
C ILE A 60 -9.60 -0.62 -3.92
N MET A 61 -8.82 0.47 -3.88
CA MET A 61 -7.56 0.51 -3.15
C MET A 61 -7.74 0.44 -1.63
N PHE A 62 -8.77 1.11 -1.12
CA PHE A 62 -9.14 1.05 0.29
C PHE A 62 -9.60 -0.35 0.68
N GLY A 63 -10.47 -0.98 -0.12
CA GLY A 63 -10.90 -2.36 0.12
C GLY A 63 -9.73 -3.34 0.08
N TYR A 64 -8.76 -3.11 -0.81
CA TYR A 64 -7.53 -3.90 -0.87
C TYR A 64 -6.67 -3.73 0.40
N GLY A 65 -6.43 -2.50 0.86
CA GLY A 65 -5.69 -2.24 2.10
C GLY A 65 -6.37 -2.82 3.34
N LEU A 66 -7.69 -2.64 3.44
CA LEU A 66 -8.47 -3.24 4.52
C LEU A 66 -8.38 -4.76 4.52
N LEU A 67 -8.43 -5.39 3.34
CA LEU A 67 -8.30 -6.84 3.22
C LEU A 67 -6.90 -7.31 3.64
N THR A 68 -5.84 -6.60 3.27
CA THR A 68 -4.48 -6.98 3.66
C THR A 68 -4.26 -6.87 5.17
N GLU A 69 -4.79 -5.82 5.81
CA GLU A 69 -4.74 -5.67 7.28
C GLU A 69 -5.47 -6.79 8.00
N ILE A 70 -6.67 -7.15 7.54
CA ILE A 70 -7.42 -8.29 8.08
C ILE A 70 -6.62 -9.58 7.89
N LEU A 71 -6.03 -9.80 6.72
CA LEU A 71 -5.23 -11.00 6.47
C LEU A 71 -3.97 -11.06 7.35
N GLN A 72 -3.27 -9.93 7.54
CA GLN A 72 -2.11 -9.86 8.43
C GLN A 72 -2.46 -10.25 9.86
N ASP A 73 -3.58 -9.73 10.38
CA ASP A 73 -4.10 -10.04 11.71
C ASP A 73 -4.49 -11.53 11.84
N GLN A 74 -5.24 -12.06 10.86
CA GLN A 74 -5.70 -13.45 10.88
C GLN A 74 -4.59 -14.48 10.69
N MET A 75 -3.48 -14.10 10.04
CA MET A 75 -2.32 -14.98 9.86
C MET A 75 -1.58 -15.25 11.18
N GLY A 76 -1.77 -14.40 12.22
CA GLY A 76 -1.17 -14.61 13.54
C GLY A 76 0.37 -14.57 13.56
N LEU A 77 0.99 -13.98 12.52
CA LEU A 77 2.45 -13.94 12.36
C LEU A 77 3.12 -12.76 13.12
N GLY A 78 2.52 -12.34 14.23
CA GLY A 78 3.02 -11.23 15.06
C GLY A 78 2.65 -9.84 14.55
N ARG A 79 1.71 -9.73 13.60
CA ARG A 79 1.03 -8.48 13.24
C ARG A 79 -0.39 -8.47 13.76
N SER A 80 -0.83 -7.31 14.24
CA SER A 80 -2.21 -7.05 14.63
C SER A 80 -2.81 -6.02 13.69
N PHE A 81 -4.11 -6.09 13.48
CA PHE A 81 -4.84 -5.05 12.75
C PHE A 81 -4.56 -3.66 13.34
N GLU A 82 -3.98 -2.75 12.56
CA GLU A 82 -3.68 -1.39 13.00
C GLU A 82 -4.38 -0.35 12.11
N VAL A 83 -5.24 0.47 12.72
CA VAL A 83 -5.95 1.54 11.99
C VAL A 83 -4.97 2.54 11.36
N LEU A 84 -3.81 2.76 11.99
CA LEU A 84 -2.78 3.66 11.45
C LEU A 84 -2.14 3.11 10.17
N ASP A 85 -2.02 1.79 10.01
CA ASP A 85 -1.50 1.19 8.79
C ASP A 85 -2.51 1.33 7.65
N LEU A 86 -3.81 1.13 7.93
CA LEU A 86 -4.88 1.43 6.96
C LEU A 86 -4.91 2.91 6.54
N VAL A 87 -4.61 3.84 7.46
CA VAL A 87 -4.47 5.27 7.15
C VAL A 87 -3.23 5.51 6.27
N ALA A 88 -2.10 4.90 6.61
CA ALA A 88 -0.86 4.99 5.83
C ALA A 88 -1.06 4.45 4.41
N ASP A 89 -1.75 3.32 4.26
CA ASP A 89 -2.13 2.71 2.98
C ASP A 89 -2.98 3.66 2.14
N THR A 90 -4.02 4.24 2.74
CA THR A 90 -4.94 5.17 2.06
C THR A 90 -4.23 6.45 1.60
N ILE A 91 -3.32 6.98 2.42
CA ILE A 91 -2.48 8.12 2.07
C ILE A 91 -1.53 7.73 0.94
N GLY A 92 -0.88 6.57 1.05
CA GLY A 92 0.02 6.02 0.05
C GLY A 92 -0.62 5.96 -1.34
N VAL A 93 -1.77 5.28 -1.48
CA VAL A 93 -2.45 5.14 -2.78
C VAL A 93 -2.90 6.47 -3.36
N THR A 94 -3.29 7.41 -2.50
CA THR A 94 -3.68 8.76 -2.91
C THR A 94 -2.48 9.52 -3.47
N ILE A 95 -1.33 9.45 -2.80
CA ILE A 95 -0.07 10.00 -3.31
C ILE A 95 0.28 9.35 -4.65
N GLY A 96 0.21 8.03 -4.75
CA GLY A 96 0.52 7.30 -5.99
C GLY A 96 -0.36 7.73 -7.16
N TYR A 97 -1.66 7.90 -6.93
CA TYR A 97 -2.62 8.38 -7.93
C TYR A 97 -2.24 9.76 -8.49
N PHE A 98 -2.02 10.73 -7.59
CA PHE A 98 -1.70 12.11 -7.99
C PHE A 98 -0.30 12.23 -8.58
N LEU A 99 0.68 11.49 -8.05
CA LEU A 99 2.02 11.45 -8.58
C LEU A 99 2.01 10.94 -10.02
N PHE A 100 1.32 9.84 -10.30
CA PHE A 100 1.19 9.30 -11.65
C PHE A 100 0.52 10.29 -12.60
N LYS A 101 -0.61 10.90 -12.19
CA LYS A 101 -1.30 11.93 -12.99
C LYS A 101 -0.38 13.11 -13.32
N ARG A 102 0.38 13.59 -12.33
CA ARG A 102 1.31 14.72 -12.49
C ARG A 102 2.46 14.37 -13.43
N LEU A 103 3.08 13.19 -13.27
CA LEU A 103 4.17 12.73 -14.10
C LEU A 103 3.74 12.54 -15.56
N MET A 104 2.56 11.98 -15.77
CA MET A 104 2.02 11.72 -17.10
C MET A 104 1.26 12.92 -17.71
N LYS A 105 1.16 14.05 -16.99
CA LYS A 105 0.34 15.23 -17.35
C LYS A 105 -1.10 14.86 -17.77
N ILE A 106 -1.66 13.83 -17.14
CA ILE A 106 -3.01 13.35 -17.46
C ILE A 106 -4.03 14.21 -16.72
N ASN A 107 -4.54 15.23 -17.40
CA ASN A 107 -5.74 15.95 -17.00
C ASN A 107 -6.96 15.20 -17.59
N PHE A 108 -7.85 14.72 -16.74
CA PHE A 108 -9.20 14.28 -17.13
C PHE A 108 -10.21 15.26 -16.55
#